data_AF-A0A344J8G9-F1
#
_entry.id   AF-A0A344J8G9-F1
#
_cell.length_a   1.000
_cell.length_b   1.000
_cell.length_c   1.000
_cell.angle_alpha   90.00
_cell.angle_beta   90.00
_cell.angle_gamma   90.00
#
_symmetry.space_group_name_H-M   'P 1'
#
loop_
_entity.id
_entity.type
_entity.pdbx_description
1 polymer ?
#
loop_
_entity_poly.entity_id
_entity_poly.type
_entity_poly.pdbx_seq_one_letter_code
_entity_poly.pdbx_strand_id
1 'polypeptide(L)'
;MPHSAPDPALDTLQRVFGHPAFRGPQAEIVGHVAGGGDALVLMPTGGGKSLCYQLPALLREGCAIVISPLIALMQDQVDALRQLGVAAACLNSALDADTAADVERQLVAGGLDLLYVAPERLLAPRFLSLLERSHIALFAIDEAHCVSQWGHDFRPEYRQLTLLHERWPGIPRIALTATADPPTRREIAERLQLEDARHFAGSFDRPNIRYTVVQKDNARRQLLDFLRGHADEAGIVYAMSRRKVEDTAGFLREHGIDALPYHAGMDAETRASNQRRFLREDGVVMVATIAFGMGIDKPDVRFVAHIDLPKSVEGYTQETGRAGRDGEPAEAWMCYGLGDLVLLRQMIEQGDADDARKRLEHRKLDALVGYCESMQCRRQVLLASFGETYPQPCGNCDNCLSPPESWDATLAAQKALSCVYRSGQRFGAGHLIDILRGSDGERIRQFGHDQLSTYGIGTELDARAWRGVFRQLVAGGWLAVDAEGHGSLRLTGTSAEILKERRPVMLRREAPRKAGRGGRAGSASPHDTLTPQQAPRFDALRELRTRLAREQGVPPYVIFHDRTLREIAARNPANHGELAEIGGIGASKLERYGDAVLETLTAA
;
A
#
# COMPACT_ATOMS: atom_id res chain seq x y z
N MET A 1 -31.72 23.46 -29.54
CA MET A 1 -31.07 22.49 -28.64
C MET A 1 -31.06 23.12 -27.26
N PRO A 2 -31.88 22.67 -26.30
CA PRO A 2 -31.83 23.25 -24.96
C PRO A 2 -30.50 22.84 -24.31
N HIS A 3 -29.69 23.82 -23.91
CA HIS A 3 -28.53 23.59 -23.05
C HIS A 3 -29.03 22.88 -21.78
N SER A 4 -28.69 21.61 -21.63
CA SER A 4 -28.92 20.87 -20.38
C SER A 4 -28.27 21.64 -19.25
N ALA A 5 -29.02 21.93 -18.18
CA ALA A 5 -28.46 22.49 -16.96
C ALA A 5 -27.24 21.65 -16.53
N PRO A 6 -26.14 22.28 -16.07
CA PRO A 6 -24.95 21.55 -15.64
C PRO A 6 -25.33 20.57 -14.52
N ASP A 7 -24.81 19.34 -14.60
CA ASP A 7 -24.95 18.34 -13.55
C ASP A 7 -24.46 18.95 -12.21
N PRO A 8 -25.33 19.12 -11.20
CA PRO A 8 -24.97 19.76 -9.93
C PRO A 8 -23.77 19.09 -9.23
N ALA A 9 -23.58 17.79 -9.44
CA ALA A 9 -22.44 17.07 -8.91
C ALA A 9 -21.14 17.45 -9.62
N LEU A 10 -21.16 17.59 -10.94
CA LEU A 10 -19.99 18.01 -11.73
C LEU A 10 -19.63 19.47 -11.45
N ASP A 11 -20.62 20.36 -11.33
CA ASP A 11 -20.39 21.76 -10.96
C ASP A 11 -19.71 21.87 -9.59
N THR A 12 -20.23 21.16 -8.59
CA THR A 12 -19.63 21.15 -7.24
C THR A 12 -18.21 20.54 -7.24
N LEU A 13 -17.98 19.49 -8.03
CA LEU A 13 -16.66 18.89 -8.22
C LEU A 13 -15.65 19.91 -8.79
N GLN A 14 -16.04 20.67 -9.81
CA GLN A 14 -15.19 21.67 -10.44
C GLN A 14 -14.94 22.87 -9.52
N ARG A 15 -15.99 23.41 -8.91
CA ARG A 15 -15.94 24.62 -8.09
C ARG A 15 -15.22 24.42 -6.76
N VAL A 16 -15.53 23.35 -6.03
CA VAL A 16 -14.99 23.10 -4.68
C VAL A 16 -13.68 22.35 -4.74
N PHE A 17 -13.62 21.27 -5.52
CA PHE A 17 -12.45 20.38 -5.55
C PHE A 17 -11.46 20.70 -6.68
N GLY A 18 -11.82 21.56 -7.64
CA GLY A 18 -10.92 21.95 -8.75
C GLY A 18 -10.63 20.80 -9.72
N HIS A 19 -11.49 19.77 -9.77
CA HIS A 19 -11.33 18.64 -10.67
C HIS A 19 -12.18 18.82 -11.93
N PRO A 20 -11.60 18.71 -13.15
CA PRO A 20 -12.33 19.00 -14.38
C PRO A 20 -13.41 17.95 -14.71
N ALA A 21 -13.22 16.70 -14.25
CA ALA A 21 -14.13 15.59 -14.49
C ALA A 21 -13.99 14.47 -13.45
N PHE A 22 -15.02 13.64 -13.34
CA PHE A 22 -15.00 12.40 -12.55
C PHE A 22 -14.03 11.35 -13.14
N ARG A 23 -13.51 10.49 -12.27
CA ARG A 23 -12.67 9.34 -12.64
C ARG A 23 -13.44 8.03 -12.48
N GLY A 24 -13.34 7.14 -13.46
CA GLY A 24 -13.90 5.79 -13.39
C GLY A 24 -15.37 5.78 -12.93
N PRO A 25 -15.76 4.99 -11.90
CA PRO A 25 -17.14 4.89 -11.44
C PRO A 25 -17.60 6.05 -10.53
N GLN A 26 -16.78 7.07 -10.29
CA GLN A 26 -17.10 8.12 -9.29
C GLN A 26 -18.45 8.82 -9.57
N ALA A 27 -18.74 9.18 -10.81
CA ALA A 27 -20.00 9.86 -11.15
C ALA A 27 -21.22 9.02 -10.78
N GLU A 28 -21.17 7.72 -11.08
CA GLU A 28 -22.25 6.77 -10.80
C GLU A 28 -22.43 6.54 -9.29
N ILE A 29 -21.31 6.43 -8.55
CA ILE A 29 -21.32 6.29 -7.09
C ILE A 29 -21.90 7.55 -6.43
N VAL A 30 -21.40 8.73 -6.81
CA VAL A 30 -21.83 10.02 -6.27
C VAL A 30 -23.31 10.23 -6.53
N GLY A 31 -23.78 10.02 -7.77
CA GLY A 31 -25.18 10.16 -8.12
C GLY A 31 -26.09 9.21 -7.34
N HIS A 32 -25.67 7.95 -7.17
CA HIS A 32 -26.41 6.95 -6.40
C HIS A 32 -26.54 7.32 -4.91
N VAL A 33 -25.44 7.71 -4.28
CA VAL A 33 -25.43 8.07 -2.84
C VAL A 33 -26.11 9.42 -2.59
N ALA A 34 -25.89 10.42 -3.46
CA ALA A 34 -26.58 11.69 -3.40
C ALA A 34 -28.11 11.51 -3.51
N GLY A 35 -28.55 10.59 -4.38
CA GLY A 35 -29.94 10.18 -4.54
C GLY A 35 -30.54 9.38 -3.37
N GLY A 36 -29.76 9.06 -2.33
CA GLY A 36 -30.23 8.34 -1.13
C GLY A 36 -30.04 6.83 -1.16
N GLY A 37 -29.28 6.29 -2.10
CA GLY A 37 -29.01 4.84 -2.17
C GLY A 37 -27.82 4.38 -1.33
N ASP A 38 -27.92 3.19 -0.76
CA ASP A 38 -26.81 2.50 -0.09
C ASP A 38 -25.79 1.96 -1.10
N ALA A 39 -24.50 2.02 -0.77
CA ALA A 39 -23.42 1.59 -1.65
C ALA A 39 -22.30 0.83 -0.93
N LEU A 40 -21.80 -0.22 -1.60
CA LEU A 40 -20.53 -0.86 -1.25
C LEU A 40 -19.51 -0.55 -2.35
N VAL A 41 -18.44 0.15 -2.01
CA VAL A 41 -17.47 0.71 -2.97
C VAL A 41 -16.09 0.09 -2.75
N LEU A 42 -15.63 -0.63 -3.75
CA LEU A 42 -14.27 -1.17 -3.84
C LEU A 42 -13.51 -0.38 -4.90
N MET A 43 -12.55 0.42 -4.47
CA MET A 43 -11.71 1.22 -5.35
C MET A 43 -10.28 1.25 -4.82
N PRO A 44 -9.24 1.12 -5.67
CA PRO A 44 -7.86 1.05 -5.22
C PRO A 44 -7.42 2.32 -4.47
N THR A 45 -6.32 2.21 -3.74
CA THR A 45 -5.64 3.38 -3.15
C THR A 45 -5.29 4.38 -4.25
N GLY A 46 -5.59 5.67 -4.03
CA GLY A 46 -5.44 6.72 -5.05
C GLY A 46 -6.60 6.81 -6.05
N GLY A 47 -7.57 5.90 -6.02
CA GLY A 47 -8.75 5.92 -6.92
C GLY A 47 -9.76 7.04 -6.64
N GLY A 48 -9.54 7.86 -5.60
CA GLY A 48 -10.44 8.95 -5.23
C GLY A 48 -11.69 8.50 -4.45
N LYS A 49 -11.53 7.54 -3.53
CA LYS A 49 -12.59 7.05 -2.64
C LYS A 49 -13.23 8.15 -1.80
N SER A 50 -12.44 9.09 -1.28
CA SER A 50 -12.96 10.15 -0.41
C SER A 50 -14.02 11.01 -1.09
N LEU A 51 -13.83 11.32 -2.38
CA LEU A 51 -14.81 12.07 -3.17
C LEU A 51 -16.18 11.37 -3.27
N CYS A 52 -16.22 10.05 -3.19
CA CYS A 52 -17.46 9.27 -3.27
C CYS A 52 -18.39 9.47 -2.07
N TYR A 53 -17.90 10.02 -0.95
CA TYR A 53 -18.73 10.42 0.19
C TYR A 53 -18.65 11.92 0.49
N GLN A 54 -17.52 12.58 0.18
CA GLN A 54 -17.38 14.03 0.38
C GLN A 54 -18.27 14.84 -0.55
N LEU A 55 -18.39 14.43 -1.82
CA LEU A 55 -19.23 15.17 -2.75
C LEU A 55 -20.73 14.97 -2.46
N PRO A 56 -21.24 13.74 -2.19
CA PRO A 56 -22.62 13.57 -1.75
C PRO A 56 -22.96 14.29 -0.43
N ALA A 57 -21.99 14.48 0.47
CA ALA A 57 -22.19 15.26 1.69
C ALA A 57 -22.55 16.73 1.39
N LEU A 58 -21.98 17.31 0.34
CA LEU A 58 -22.27 18.69 -0.08
C LEU A 58 -23.54 18.82 -0.95
N LEU A 59 -24.03 17.70 -1.48
CA LEU A 59 -25.22 17.66 -2.34
C LEU A 59 -26.51 17.32 -1.58
N ARG A 60 -26.40 16.93 -0.31
CA ARG A 60 -27.52 16.52 0.55
C ARG A 60 -27.61 17.46 1.74
N GLU A 61 -28.83 17.68 2.22
CA GLU A 61 -29.03 18.48 3.43
C GLU A 61 -28.56 17.70 4.68
N GLY A 62 -27.85 18.38 5.59
CA GLY A 62 -27.33 17.83 6.83
C GLY A 62 -25.83 17.52 6.80
N CYS A 63 -25.37 16.87 7.86
CA CYS A 63 -23.97 16.52 8.07
C CYS A 63 -23.70 15.06 7.68
N ALA A 64 -22.64 14.79 6.92
CA ALA A 64 -22.16 13.44 6.69
C ALA A 64 -21.31 12.96 7.87
N ILE A 65 -21.66 11.79 8.43
CA ILE A 65 -20.87 11.17 9.50
C ILE A 65 -19.93 10.14 8.89
N VAL A 66 -18.61 10.39 9.00
CA VAL A 66 -17.56 9.55 8.42
C VAL A 66 -16.87 8.76 9.52
N ILE A 67 -17.12 7.45 9.54
CA ILE A 67 -16.49 6.50 10.45
C ILE A 67 -15.15 6.10 9.85
N SER A 68 -14.06 6.35 10.58
CA SER A 68 -12.70 6.00 10.14
C SER A 68 -11.93 5.37 11.30
N PRO A 69 -11.03 4.40 11.06
CA PRO A 69 -10.35 3.71 12.16
C PRO A 69 -9.18 4.52 12.76
N LEU A 70 -8.78 5.64 12.15
CA LEU A 70 -7.49 6.27 12.40
C LEU A 70 -7.56 7.78 12.55
N ILE A 71 -7.21 8.24 13.75
CA ILE A 71 -7.24 9.66 14.14
C ILE A 71 -6.38 10.53 13.20
N ALA A 72 -5.18 10.07 12.84
CA ALA A 72 -4.29 10.83 11.96
C ALA A 72 -4.90 11.06 10.57
N LEU A 73 -5.59 10.04 10.02
CA LEU A 73 -6.28 10.16 8.72
C LEU A 73 -7.43 11.15 8.79
N MET A 74 -8.20 11.13 9.89
CA MET A 74 -9.30 12.08 10.08
C MET A 74 -8.79 13.52 10.06
N GLN A 75 -7.69 13.81 10.76
CA GLN A 75 -7.13 15.16 10.84
C GLN A 75 -6.67 15.63 9.45
N ASP A 76 -5.92 14.80 8.72
CA ASP A 76 -5.44 15.14 7.38
C ASP A 76 -6.61 15.42 6.40
N GLN A 77 -7.70 14.64 6.46
CA GLN A 77 -8.88 14.87 5.63
C GLN A 77 -9.63 16.17 6.03
N VAL A 78 -9.77 16.43 7.33
CA VAL A 78 -10.43 17.66 7.83
C VAL A 78 -9.63 18.90 7.41
N ASP A 79 -8.32 18.87 7.55
CA ASP A 79 -7.45 20.00 7.17
C ASP A 79 -7.53 20.27 5.67
N ALA A 80 -7.54 19.22 4.83
CA ALA A 80 -7.72 19.34 3.39
C ALA A 80 -9.09 19.93 3.02
N LEU A 81 -10.18 19.46 3.65
CA LEU A 81 -11.54 19.97 3.39
C LEU A 81 -11.70 21.44 3.80
N ARG A 82 -11.15 21.83 4.97
CA ARG A 82 -11.17 23.23 5.43
C ARG A 82 -10.44 24.17 4.47
N GLN A 83 -9.36 23.72 3.86
CA GLN A 83 -8.65 24.52 2.84
C GLN A 83 -9.48 24.75 1.57
N LEU A 84 -10.40 23.83 1.26
CA LEU A 84 -11.38 23.98 0.19
C LEU A 84 -12.61 24.81 0.60
N GLY A 85 -12.68 25.26 1.85
CA GLY A 85 -13.82 26.01 2.38
C GLY A 85 -14.99 25.14 2.84
N VAL A 86 -14.79 23.83 2.98
CA VAL A 86 -15.82 22.90 3.47
C VAL A 86 -15.84 22.88 5.00
N ALA A 87 -17.03 22.91 5.61
CA ALA A 87 -17.20 22.88 7.06
C ALA A 87 -17.01 21.46 7.61
N ALA A 88 -15.76 21.08 7.82
CA ALA A 88 -15.38 19.77 8.32
C ALA A 88 -14.81 19.82 9.75
N ALA A 89 -15.09 18.79 10.54
CA ALA A 89 -14.50 18.57 11.86
C ALA A 89 -14.23 17.08 12.10
N CYS A 90 -13.45 16.77 13.15
CA CYS A 90 -13.33 15.40 13.65
C CYS A 90 -13.64 15.36 15.16
N LEU A 91 -14.08 14.20 15.65
CA LEU A 91 -14.25 13.89 17.07
C LEU A 91 -13.52 12.60 17.42
N ASN A 92 -12.49 12.72 18.24
CA ASN A 92 -11.68 11.61 18.72
C ASN A 92 -11.23 11.86 20.18
N SER A 93 -10.60 10.86 20.78
CA SER A 93 -10.16 10.91 22.18
C SER A 93 -8.98 11.85 22.47
N ALA A 94 -8.32 12.40 21.43
CA ALA A 94 -7.19 13.30 21.60
C ALA A 94 -7.60 14.78 21.72
N LEU A 95 -8.87 15.11 21.47
CA LEU A 95 -9.39 16.47 21.62
C LEU A 95 -9.65 16.82 23.10
N ASP A 96 -9.38 18.07 23.46
CA ASP A 96 -9.79 18.61 24.75
C ASP A 96 -11.33 18.74 24.83
N ALA A 97 -11.83 18.85 26.05
CA ALA A 97 -13.27 18.83 26.32
C ALA A 97 -14.01 20.02 25.71
N ASP A 98 -13.39 21.20 25.66
CA ASP A 98 -14.02 22.42 25.18
C ASP A 98 -14.13 22.38 23.65
N THR A 99 -13.06 21.98 22.96
CA THR A 99 -13.07 21.76 21.51
C THR A 99 -14.10 20.70 21.12
N ALA A 100 -14.16 19.58 21.85
CA ALA A 100 -15.16 18.55 21.59
C ALA A 100 -16.60 19.08 21.78
N ALA A 101 -16.85 19.86 22.84
CA ALA A 101 -18.18 20.44 23.08
C ALA A 101 -18.58 21.48 22.02
N ASP A 102 -17.62 22.24 21.47
CA ASP A 102 -17.88 23.16 20.36
C ASP A 102 -18.28 22.43 19.08
N VAL A 103 -17.54 21.37 18.70
CA VAL A 103 -17.89 20.54 17.54
C VAL A 103 -19.27 19.89 17.71
N GLU A 104 -19.60 19.39 18.91
CA GLU A 104 -20.92 18.83 19.20
C GLU A 104 -22.04 19.88 19.07
N ARG A 105 -21.80 21.14 19.49
CA ARG A 105 -22.77 22.25 19.29
C ARG A 105 -22.94 22.60 17.82
N GLN A 106 -21.86 22.67 17.05
CA GLN A 106 -21.91 22.95 15.61
C GLN A 106 -22.69 21.87 14.85
N LEU A 107 -22.53 20.60 15.22
CA LEU A 107 -23.28 19.49 14.61
C LEU A 107 -24.80 19.66 14.81
N VAL A 108 -25.24 19.93 16.04
CA VAL A 108 -26.68 20.12 16.35
C VAL A 108 -27.23 21.36 15.67
N ALA A 109 -26.43 22.43 15.57
CA ALA A 109 -26.81 23.67 14.90
C ALA A 109 -26.84 23.56 13.36
N GLY A 110 -26.40 22.44 12.77
CA GLY A 110 -26.32 22.27 11.32
C GLY A 110 -25.18 23.06 10.67
N GLY A 111 -24.12 23.39 11.43
CA GLY A 111 -22.97 24.16 10.95
C GLY A 111 -21.85 23.33 10.32
N LEU A 112 -22.03 22.02 10.17
CA LEU A 112 -21.02 21.09 9.65
C LEU A 112 -21.54 20.33 8.43
N ASP A 113 -20.73 20.28 7.38
CA ASP A 113 -20.94 19.44 6.20
C ASP A 113 -20.45 18.00 6.45
N LEU A 114 -19.30 17.85 7.14
CA LEU A 114 -18.68 16.56 7.44
C LEU A 114 -18.15 16.47 8.88
N LEU A 115 -18.42 15.34 9.52
CA LEU A 115 -17.89 14.99 10.83
C LEU A 115 -17.22 13.62 10.80
N TYR A 116 -15.90 13.60 10.96
CA TYR A 116 -15.11 12.38 11.10
C TYR A 116 -15.15 11.87 12.55
N VAL A 117 -15.37 10.57 12.76
CA VAL A 117 -15.50 9.98 14.10
C VAL A 117 -14.85 8.59 14.16
N ALA A 118 -14.22 8.28 15.29
CA ALA A 118 -13.71 6.93 15.58
C ALA A 118 -14.86 5.98 15.92
N PRO A 119 -14.80 4.68 15.55
CA PRO A 119 -15.89 3.74 15.78
C PRO A 119 -16.24 3.59 17.28
N GLU A 120 -15.25 3.62 18.17
CA GLU A 120 -15.45 3.57 19.63
C GLU A 120 -16.27 4.79 20.12
N ARG A 121 -16.03 5.97 19.54
CA ARG A 121 -16.74 7.21 19.90
C ARG A 121 -18.16 7.21 19.35
N LEU A 122 -18.35 6.71 18.13
CA LEU A 122 -19.68 6.57 17.52
C LEU A 122 -20.61 5.71 18.39
N LEU A 123 -20.09 4.59 18.91
CA LEU A 123 -20.84 3.62 19.71
C LEU A 123 -21.18 4.11 21.12
N ALA A 124 -20.63 5.25 21.55
CA ALA A 124 -20.93 5.80 22.87
C ALA A 124 -22.38 6.30 22.94
N PRO A 125 -23.16 5.95 23.99
CA PRO A 125 -24.57 6.38 24.12
C PRO A 125 -24.79 7.89 23.98
N ARG A 126 -23.88 8.70 24.56
CA ARG A 126 -23.92 10.17 24.45
C ARG A 126 -23.85 10.64 23.00
N PHE A 127 -23.04 9.98 22.17
CA PHE A 127 -22.89 10.36 20.77
C PHE A 127 -24.09 9.91 19.94
N LEU A 128 -24.65 8.73 20.21
CA LEU A 128 -25.89 8.29 19.57
C LEU A 128 -27.05 9.28 19.83
N SER A 129 -27.22 9.75 21.08
CA SER A 129 -28.20 10.79 21.41
C SER A 129 -27.90 12.17 20.80
N LEU A 130 -26.65 12.42 20.41
CA LEU A 130 -26.30 13.61 19.65
C LEU A 130 -26.76 13.49 18.20
N LEU A 131 -26.53 12.33 17.56
CA LEU A 131 -26.98 12.04 16.20
C LEU A 131 -28.51 12.10 16.10
N GLU A 132 -29.24 11.59 17.10
CA GLU A 132 -30.71 11.67 17.17
C GLU A 132 -31.26 13.12 17.14
N ARG A 133 -30.45 14.11 17.53
CA ARG A 133 -30.83 15.54 17.56
C ARG A 133 -30.27 16.34 16.38
N SER A 134 -29.57 15.68 15.46
CA SER A 134 -28.84 16.34 14.37
C SER A 134 -29.44 15.95 13.02
N HIS A 135 -29.32 16.82 12.01
CA HIS A 135 -29.72 16.50 10.64
C HIS A 135 -28.58 15.78 9.93
N ILE A 136 -28.75 14.49 9.65
CA ILE A 136 -27.69 13.63 9.10
C ILE A 136 -27.94 13.37 7.60
N ALA A 137 -26.96 13.70 6.78
CA ALA A 137 -27.02 13.56 5.33
C ALA A 137 -26.78 12.11 4.87
N LEU A 138 -25.73 11.47 5.40
CA LEU A 138 -25.30 10.11 5.07
C LEU A 138 -24.35 9.54 6.14
N PHE A 139 -24.18 8.22 6.16
CA PHE A 139 -23.11 7.54 6.89
C PHE A 139 -22.06 6.98 5.92
N ALA A 140 -20.80 7.37 6.11
CA ALA A 140 -19.68 6.83 5.36
C ALA A 140 -18.83 5.94 6.27
N ILE A 141 -18.69 4.67 5.92
CA ILE A 141 -17.86 3.68 6.63
C ILE A 141 -16.57 3.51 5.81
N ASP A 142 -15.53 4.25 6.18
CA ASP A 142 -14.23 4.15 5.53
C ASP A 142 -13.46 2.92 6.04
N GLU A 143 -12.55 2.40 5.23
CA GLU A 143 -11.81 1.16 5.51
C GLU A 143 -12.70 -0.01 5.98
N ALA A 144 -13.84 -0.21 5.30
CA ALA A 144 -14.87 -1.19 5.66
C ALA A 144 -14.36 -2.64 5.78
N HIS A 145 -13.18 -2.95 5.23
CA HIS A 145 -12.52 -4.25 5.43
C HIS A 145 -12.22 -4.56 6.91
N CYS A 146 -12.18 -3.55 7.80
CA CYS A 146 -12.03 -3.74 9.25
C CYS A 146 -13.17 -4.56 9.89
N VAL A 147 -14.34 -4.67 9.26
CA VAL A 147 -15.46 -5.48 9.77
C VAL A 147 -15.19 -6.99 9.66
N SER A 148 -14.39 -7.39 8.67
CA SER A 148 -14.13 -8.78 8.34
C SER A 148 -13.18 -9.38 9.35
N GLN A 149 -13.58 -10.46 10.04
CA GLN A 149 -12.66 -11.17 10.94
C GLN A 149 -11.45 -11.68 10.19
N TRP A 150 -11.67 -12.01 8.92
CA TRP A 150 -10.72 -12.62 8.01
C TRP A 150 -9.91 -11.57 7.23
N GLY A 151 -10.26 -10.29 7.41
CA GLY A 151 -9.51 -9.13 6.96
C GLY A 151 -8.13 -9.02 7.61
N HIS A 152 -7.29 -8.16 7.02
CA HIS A 152 -5.92 -7.95 7.47
C HIS A 152 -5.81 -6.95 8.65
N ASP A 153 -6.84 -6.11 8.91
CA ASP A 153 -6.91 -5.15 10.01
C ASP A 153 -8.28 -5.19 10.73
N PHE A 154 -8.68 -6.36 11.25
CA PHE A 154 -9.98 -6.55 11.92
C PHE A 154 -10.15 -5.65 13.16
N ARG A 155 -11.33 -5.01 13.30
CA ARG A 155 -11.73 -4.22 14.47
C ARG A 155 -13.11 -4.63 14.99
N PRO A 156 -13.24 -5.10 16.24
CA PRO A 156 -14.51 -5.53 16.81
C PRO A 156 -15.64 -4.50 16.73
N GLU A 157 -15.32 -3.22 16.85
CA GLU A 157 -16.25 -2.09 16.85
C GLU A 157 -16.96 -1.94 15.51
N TYR A 158 -16.29 -2.26 14.39
CA TYR A 158 -16.89 -2.18 13.05
C TYR A 158 -18.08 -3.13 12.88
N ARG A 159 -18.11 -4.26 13.59
CA ARG A 159 -19.25 -5.19 13.55
C ARG A 159 -20.52 -4.62 14.15
N GLN A 160 -20.38 -3.65 15.05
CA GLN A 160 -21.52 -3.02 15.71
C GLN A 160 -22.15 -1.93 14.84
N LEU A 161 -21.55 -1.58 13.70
CA LEU A 161 -22.06 -0.57 12.79
C LEU A 161 -23.36 -0.96 12.07
N THR A 162 -23.84 -2.21 12.23
CA THR A 162 -25.22 -2.59 11.81
C THR A 162 -26.27 -1.71 12.46
N LEU A 163 -26.00 -1.19 13.66
CA LEU A 163 -26.89 -0.27 14.37
C LEU A 163 -27.30 0.94 13.52
N LEU A 164 -26.45 1.37 12.58
CA LEU A 164 -26.71 2.55 11.75
C LEU A 164 -27.96 2.33 10.90
N HIS A 165 -28.12 1.14 10.32
CA HIS A 165 -29.30 0.77 9.56
C HIS A 165 -30.53 0.58 10.46
N GLU A 166 -30.32 -0.04 11.61
CA GLU A 166 -31.40 -0.33 12.56
C GLU A 166 -32.02 0.96 13.14
N ARG A 167 -31.20 1.98 13.41
CA ARG A 167 -31.64 3.26 13.99
C ARG A 167 -32.00 4.32 12.95
N TRP A 168 -31.31 4.33 11.80
CA TRP A 168 -31.49 5.33 10.75
C TRP A 168 -31.67 4.69 9.37
N PRO A 169 -32.75 3.90 9.16
CA PRO A 169 -32.94 3.14 7.91
C PRO A 169 -33.15 4.03 6.67
N GLY A 170 -33.58 5.29 6.85
CA GLY A 170 -33.79 6.24 5.75
C GLY A 170 -32.55 7.04 5.34
N ILE A 171 -31.41 6.85 6.04
CA ILE A 171 -30.17 7.58 5.77
C ILE A 171 -29.24 6.68 4.95
N PRO A 172 -28.75 7.15 3.78
CA PRO A 172 -27.89 6.33 2.93
C PRO A 172 -26.56 6.02 3.62
N ARG A 173 -26.08 4.80 3.39
CA ARG A 173 -24.83 4.26 3.90
C ARG A 173 -23.91 3.93 2.74
N ILE A 174 -22.68 4.43 2.80
CA ILE A 174 -21.61 4.07 1.87
C ILE A 174 -20.48 3.39 2.62
N ALA A 175 -20.18 2.14 2.30
CA ALA A 175 -19.01 1.42 2.82
C ALA A 175 -17.90 1.40 1.76
N LEU A 176 -16.69 1.83 2.12
CA LEU A 176 -15.58 1.96 1.19
C LEU A 176 -14.37 1.13 1.63
N THR A 177 -13.70 0.46 0.70
CA THR A 177 -12.42 -0.20 0.98
C THR A 177 -11.49 -0.19 -0.22
N ALA A 178 -10.19 -0.14 0.05
CA ALA A 178 -9.14 -0.23 -0.97
C ALA A 178 -8.77 -1.66 -1.37
N THR A 179 -8.91 -2.60 -0.44
CA THR A 179 -8.34 -3.93 -0.53
C THR A 179 -9.30 -4.94 0.10
N ALA A 180 -10.11 -5.59 -0.73
CA ALA A 180 -10.96 -6.69 -0.32
C ALA A 180 -11.02 -7.72 -1.44
N ASP A 181 -10.57 -8.93 -1.13
CA ASP A 181 -10.75 -10.09 -2.01
C ASP A 181 -12.24 -10.51 -2.06
N PRO A 182 -12.66 -11.36 -3.00
CA PRO A 182 -14.07 -11.73 -3.14
C PRO A 182 -14.72 -12.33 -1.87
N PRO A 183 -14.03 -13.14 -1.04
CA PRO A 183 -14.51 -13.55 0.28
C PRO A 183 -14.72 -12.36 1.24
N THR A 184 -13.72 -11.48 1.39
CA THR A 184 -13.82 -10.32 2.28
C THR A 184 -14.96 -9.40 1.85
N ARG A 185 -15.12 -9.15 0.55
CA ARG A 185 -16.23 -8.34 0.02
C ARG A 185 -17.60 -8.85 0.45
N ARG A 186 -17.82 -10.17 0.36
CA ARG A 186 -19.09 -10.79 0.79
C ARG A 186 -19.31 -10.62 2.29
N GLU A 187 -18.27 -10.84 3.09
CA GLU A 187 -18.38 -10.62 4.53
C GLU A 187 -18.65 -9.16 4.89
N ILE A 188 -18.07 -8.18 4.18
CA ILE A 188 -18.40 -6.76 4.40
C ILE A 188 -19.89 -6.51 4.14
N ALA A 189 -20.42 -7.01 3.02
CA ALA A 189 -21.83 -6.86 2.67
C ALA A 189 -22.74 -7.50 3.73
N GLU A 190 -22.47 -8.74 4.12
CA GLU A 190 -23.24 -9.48 5.12
C GLU A 190 -23.17 -8.82 6.51
N ARG A 191 -21.98 -8.42 6.96
CA ARG A 191 -21.78 -7.87 8.31
C ARG A 191 -22.28 -6.45 8.48
N LEU A 192 -22.35 -5.68 7.40
CA LEU A 192 -22.88 -4.30 7.43
C LEU A 192 -24.33 -4.22 6.95
N GLN A 193 -24.98 -5.34 6.62
CA GLN A 193 -26.32 -5.39 6.02
C GLN A 193 -26.41 -4.52 4.76
N LEU A 194 -25.52 -4.78 3.79
CA LEU A 194 -25.37 -4.08 2.52
C LEU A 194 -25.45 -5.05 1.32
N GLU A 195 -26.11 -6.19 1.49
CA GLU A 195 -26.30 -7.20 0.43
C GLU A 195 -27.14 -6.64 -0.73
N ASP A 196 -28.20 -5.89 -0.41
CA ASP A 196 -29.09 -5.25 -1.39
C ASP A 196 -28.59 -3.87 -1.85
N ALA A 197 -27.49 -3.38 -1.27
CA ALA A 197 -26.86 -2.12 -1.68
C ALA A 197 -26.29 -2.25 -3.10
N ARG A 198 -26.10 -1.13 -3.80
CA ARG A 198 -25.42 -1.15 -5.08
C ARG A 198 -23.92 -1.37 -4.87
N HIS A 199 -23.36 -2.41 -5.48
CA HIS A 199 -21.94 -2.70 -5.34
C HIS A 199 -21.14 -2.17 -6.53
N PHE A 200 -20.19 -1.30 -6.24
CA PHE A 200 -19.26 -0.74 -7.20
C PHE A 200 -17.89 -1.37 -7.00
N ALA A 201 -17.34 -1.98 -8.05
CA ALA A 201 -15.97 -2.50 -8.03
C ALA A 201 -15.20 -1.88 -9.20
N GLY A 202 -14.26 -0.98 -8.88
CA GLY A 202 -13.27 -0.51 -9.83
C GLY A 202 -12.16 -1.53 -10.01
N SER A 203 -11.41 -1.42 -11.10
CA SER A 203 -10.17 -2.18 -11.28
C SER A 203 -9.19 -1.83 -10.16
N PHE A 204 -8.50 -2.83 -9.62
CA PHE A 204 -7.41 -2.64 -8.66
C PHE A 204 -6.10 -2.23 -9.34
N ASP A 205 -6.11 -2.05 -10.67
CA ASP A 205 -4.93 -1.73 -11.44
C ASP A 205 -4.35 -0.35 -11.08
N ARG A 206 -3.03 -0.33 -10.92
CA ARG A 206 -2.20 0.87 -10.72
C ARG A 206 -1.14 0.90 -11.81
N PRO A 207 -1.49 1.30 -13.05
CA PRO A 207 -0.59 1.18 -14.20
C PRO A 207 0.69 2.01 -14.03
N ASN A 208 0.61 3.08 -13.24
CA ASN A 208 1.73 3.96 -12.91
C ASN A 208 2.77 3.34 -11.97
N ILE A 209 2.44 2.25 -11.25
CA ILE A 209 3.38 1.56 -10.37
C ILE A 209 4.09 0.42 -11.11
N ARG A 210 5.41 0.49 -11.19
CA ARG A 210 6.26 -0.63 -11.62
C ARG A 210 6.49 -1.59 -10.46
N TYR A 211 6.29 -2.88 -10.67
CA TYR A 211 6.52 -3.91 -9.64
C TYR A 211 7.81 -4.69 -9.93
N THR A 212 8.70 -4.70 -8.94
CA THR A 212 10.00 -5.36 -9.01
C THR A 212 10.19 -6.26 -7.79
N VAL A 213 10.42 -7.56 -8.00
CA VAL A 213 10.74 -8.51 -6.92
C VAL A 213 12.14 -9.06 -7.15
N VAL A 214 13.03 -8.83 -6.18
CA VAL A 214 14.40 -9.33 -6.20
C VAL A 214 14.62 -10.37 -5.11
N GLN A 215 15.59 -11.23 -5.34
CA GLN A 215 16.04 -12.14 -4.30
C GLN A 215 16.92 -11.43 -3.30
N LYS A 216 16.68 -11.74 -2.03
CA LYS A 216 17.44 -11.19 -0.92
C LYS A 216 18.79 -11.90 -0.79
N ASP A 217 19.86 -11.10 -0.87
CA ASP A 217 21.23 -11.46 -0.51
C ASP A 217 21.66 -10.55 0.65
N ASN A 218 22.10 -9.33 0.33
CA ASN A 218 22.31 -8.26 1.31
C ASN A 218 21.28 -7.14 1.10
N ALA A 219 20.19 -7.22 1.87
CA ALA A 219 19.05 -6.31 1.73
C ALA A 219 19.43 -4.83 1.82
N ARG A 220 20.30 -4.43 2.76
CA ARG A 220 20.72 -3.01 2.91
C ARG A 220 21.50 -2.51 1.71
N ARG A 221 22.43 -3.31 1.19
CA ARG A 221 23.19 -2.95 -0.02
C ARG A 221 22.29 -2.91 -1.25
N GLN A 222 21.41 -3.89 -1.42
CA GLN A 222 20.47 -3.94 -2.54
C GLN A 222 19.49 -2.76 -2.50
N LEU A 223 19.01 -2.38 -1.30
CA LEU A 223 18.21 -1.18 -1.10
C LEU A 223 18.99 0.07 -1.50
N LEU A 224 20.24 0.22 -1.06
CA LEU A 224 21.07 1.38 -1.43
C LEU A 224 21.29 1.46 -2.95
N ASP A 225 21.57 0.32 -3.60
CA ASP A 225 21.73 0.26 -5.05
C ASP A 225 20.43 0.63 -5.79
N PHE A 226 19.27 0.26 -5.25
CA PHE A 226 17.95 0.66 -5.75
C PHE A 226 17.71 2.17 -5.57
N LEU A 227 17.98 2.72 -4.38
CA LEU A 227 17.75 4.14 -4.06
C LEU A 227 18.62 5.10 -4.87
N ARG A 228 19.72 4.65 -5.47
CA ARG A 228 20.50 5.48 -6.41
C ARG A 228 19.69 5.93 -7.64
N GLY A 229 18.66 5.17 -8.03
CA GLY A 229 17.75 5.56 -9.11
C GLY A 229 16.65 6.54 -8.67
N HIS A 230 16.57 6.85 -7.37
CA HIS A 230 15.53 7.64 -6.72
C HIS A 230 16.13 8.77 -5.89
N ALA A 231 17.20 9.41 -6.40
CA ALA A 231 17.84 10.53 -5.72
C ALA A 231 16.85 11.69 -5.55
N ASP A 232 16.82 12.29 -4.36
CA ASP A 232 15.94 13.42 -3.99
C ASP A 232 14.43 13.13 -4.09
N GLU A 233 14.04 11.86 -4.23
CA GLU A 233 12.65 11.43 -4.27
C GLU A 233 12.17 10.93 -2.91
N ALA A 234 10.95 11.31 -2.52
CA ALA A 234 10.34 10.81 -1.30
C ALA A 234 9.91 9.34 -1.47
N GLY A 235 10.13 8.51 -0.45
CA GLY A 235 9.78 7.10 -0.50
C GLY A 235 9.62 6.45 0.86
N ILE A 236 9.07 5.23 0.85
CA ILE A 236 8.81 4.45 2.07
C ILE A 236 9.58 3.13 2.00
N VAL A 237 10.26 2.75 3.09
CA VAL A 237 10.98 1.49 3.23
C VAL A 237 10.37 0.69 4.38
N TYR A 238 9.70 -0.42 4.07
CA TYR A 238 9.08 -1.31 5.05
C TYR A 238 10.04 -2.39 5.55
N ALA A 239 10.10 -2.53 6.88
CA ALA A 239 10.85 -3.55 7.59
C ALA A 239 10.01 -4.21 8.70
N MET A 240 10.30 -5.47 9.03
CA MET A 240 9.46 -6.25 9.96
C MET A 240 9.62 -5.90 11.45
N SER A 241 10.78 -5.35 11.86
CA SER A 241 11.08 -5.10 13.27
C SER A 241 11.54 -3.67 13.54
N ARG A 242 11.24 -3.19 14.75
CA ARG A 242 11.64 -1.84 15.24
C ARG A 242 13.14 -1.63 15.12
N ARG A 243 13.93 -2.61 15.58
CA ARG A 243 15.39 -2.57 15.45
C ARG A 243 15.85 -2.44 14.00
N LYS A 244 15.23 -3.19 13.08
CA LYS A 244 15.64 -3.14 11.67
C LYS A 244 15.28 -1.81 11.02
N VAL A 245 14.17 -1.19 11.42
CA VAL A 245 13.80 0.18 11.03
C VAL A 245 14.90 1.16 11.42
N GLU A 246 15.28 1.17 12.71
CA GLU A 246 16.32 2.07 13.23
C GLU A 246 17.67 1.84 12.55
N ASP A 247 18.11 0.58 12.47
CA ASP A 247 19.40 0.25 11.86
C ASP A 247 19.45 0.60 10.36
N THR A 248 18.32 0.47 9.65
CA THR A 248 18.24 0.77 8.22
C THR A 248 18.20 2.28 8.00
N ALA A 249 17.44 3.03 8.79
CA ALA A 249 17.44 4.49 8.74
C ALA A 249 18.85 5.06 9.03
N GLY A 250 19.53 4.53 10.05
CA GLY A 250 20.92 4.88 10.35
C GLY A 250 21.86 4.59 9.18
N PHE A 251 21.80 3.39 8.61
CA PHE A 251 22.61 2.99 7.47
C PHE A 251 22.40 3.89 6.23
N LEU A 252 21.16 4.28 5.93
CA LEU A 252 20.85 5.17 4.81
C LEU A 252 21.42 6.58 5.04
N ARG A 253 21.32 7.11 6.27
CA ARG A 253 21.91 8.41 6.63
C ARG A 253 23.43 8.43 6.52
N GLU A 254 24.10 7.35 6.91
CA GLU A 254 25.56 7.19 6.71
C GLU A 254 25.97 7.25 5.23
N HIS A 255 25.04 6.98 4.32
CA HIS A 255 25.25 7.04 2.87
C HIS A 255 24.63 8.29 2.21
N GLY A 256 24.30 9.32 3.00
CA GLY A 256 23.84 10.62 2.51
C GLY A 256 22.37 10.68 2.11
N ILE A 257 21.55 9.69 2.48
CA ILE A 257 20.11 9.68 2.22
C ILE A 257 19.39 10.21 3.46
N ASP A 258 18.52 11.22 3.32
CA ASP A 258 17.70 11.72 4.43
C ASP A 258 16.62 10.70 4.81
N ALA A 259 16.96 9.85 5.78
CA ALA A 259 16.13 8.74 6.22
C ALA A 259 15.68 8.88 7.68
N LEU A 260 14.36 8.74 7.90
CA LEU A 260 13.73 8.82 9.22
C LEU A 260 13.13 7.47 9.63
N PRO A 261 13.30 7.04 10.89
CA PRO A 261 12.62 5.87 11.42
C PRO A 261 11.16 6.19 11.81
N TYR A 262 10.27 5.21 11.66
CA TYR A 262 8.92 5.26 12.19
C TYR A 262 8.43 3.89 12.66
N HIS A 263 8.12 3.77 13.95
CA HIS A 263 7.46 2.58 14.49
C HIS A 263 6.72 2.86 15.80
N ALA A 264 5.82 1.96 16.18
CA ALA A 264 4.97 2.10 17.38
C ALA A 264 5.73 2.20 18.72
N GLY A 265 7.02 1.81 18.77
CA GLY A 265 7.85 1.95 19.98
C GLY A 265 8.52 3.32 20.16
N MET A 266 8.33 4.28 19.26
CA MET A 266 8.88 5.63 19.40
C MET A 266 8.00 6.46 20.34
N ASP A 267 8.58 7.47 20.99
CA ASP A 267 7.81 8.47 21.70
C ASP A 267 6.89 9.23 20.73
N ALA A 268 5.75 9.69 21.24
CA ALA A 268 4.69 10.27 20.43
C ALA A 268 5.14 11.56 19.72
N GLU A 269 5.99 12.36 20.36
CA GLU A 269 6.48 13.64 19.85
C GLU A 269 7.44 13.43 18.67
N THR A 270 8.46 12.58 18.81
CA THR A 270 9.40 12.24 17.74
C THR A 270 8.67 11.56 16.58
N ARG A 271 7.73 10.65 16.87
CA ARG A 271 6.91 10.01 15.84
C ARG A 271 6.09 11.03 15.03
N ALA A 272 5.45 11.98 15.71
CA ALA A 272 4.69 13.05 15.05
C ALA A 272 5.62 14.00 14.27
N SER A 273 6.80 14.30 14.80
CA SER A 273 7.82 15.11 14.13
C SER A 273 8.29 14.46 12.82
N ASN A 274 8.65 13.18 12.86
CA ASN A 274 9.09 12.44 11.67
C ASN A 274 8.00 12.34 10.61
N GLN A 275 6.75 12.05 11.01
CA GLN A 275 5.61 12.06 10.10
C GLN A 275 5.43 13.45 9.46
N ARG A 276 5.50 14.51 10.26
CA ARG A 276 5.37 15.88 9.77
C ARG A 276 6.47 16.23 8.77
N ARG A 277 7.73 15.87 9.05
CA ARG A 277 8.85 16.07 8.12
C ARG A 277 8.59 15.33 6.81
N PHE A 278 8.24 14.05 6.86
CA PHE A 278 7.94 13.27 5.65
C PHE A 278 6.79 13.86 4.81
N LEU A 279 5.73 14.37 5.44
CA LEU A 279 4.62 14.99 4.73
C LEU A 279 4.99 16.37 4.13
N ARG A 280 5.91 17.10 4.77
CA ARG A 280 6.19 18.52 4.46
C ARG A 280 7.47 18.77 3.67
N GLU A 281 8.44 17.89 3.78
CA GLU A 281 9.74 18.03 3.15
C GLU A 281 9.82 17.12 1.93
N ASP A 282 10.58 17.59 0.93
CA ASP A 282 10.85 16.85 -0.28
C ASP A 282 12.04 15.89 -0.05
N GLY A 283 12.09 14.77 -0.78
CA GLY A 283 13.23 13.84 -0.75
C GLY A 283 13.42 13.01 0.52
N VAL A 284 12.51 13.10 1.50
CA VAL A 284 12.61 12.32 2.75
C VAL A 284 12.21 10.87 2.53
N VAL A 285 13.06 9.95 2.98
CA VAL A 285 12.79 8.50 2.98
C VAL A 285 12.32 8.06 4.37
N MET A 286 11.08 7.60 4.48
CA MET A 286 10.61 7.01 5.73
C MET A 286 10.93 5.52 5.78
N VAL A 287 11.71 5.09 6.76
CA VAL A 287 11.90 3.68 7.08
C VAL A 287 10.95 3.30 8.21
N ALA A 288 10.13 2.28 8.00
CA ALA A 288 9.06 2.00 8.95
C ALA A 288 8.61 0.55 9.07
N THR A 289 7.94 0.24 10.18
CA THR A 289 7.08 -0.95 10.24
C THR A 289 5.71 -0.66 9.62
N ILE A 290 4.86 -1.67 9.51
CA ILE A 290 3.46 -1.53 9.05
C ILE A 290 2.63 -0.48 9.83
N ALA A 291 3.11 -0.05 11.01
CA ALA A 291 2.52 1.04 11.78
C ALA A 291 2.57 2.39 11.04
N PHE A 292 3.52 2.57 10.11
CA PHE A 292 3.53 3.71 9.20
C PHE A 292 2.77 3.35 7.94
N GLY A 293 1.54 3.81 7.84
CA GLY A 293 0.81 3.52 6.62
C GLY A 293 -0.59 4.04 6.67
N MET A 294 -1.46 3.35 7.40
CA MET A 294 -2.87 3.70 7.35
C MET A 294 -3.05 5.17 7.76
N GLY A 295 -3.60 5.97 6.86
CA GLY A 295 -3.75 7.42 7.04
C GLY A 295 -2.71 8.34 6.39
N ILE A 296 -1.63 7.82 5.83
CA ILE A 296 -0.65 8.66 5.12
C ILE A 296 -1.12 8.92 3.69
N ASP A 297 -1.23 10.20 3.33
CA ASP A 297 -1.66 10.68 2.02
C ASP A 297 -0.68 11.69 1.40
N LYS A 298 0.60 11.32 1.33
CA LYS A 298 1.58 12.03 0.51
C LYS A 298 1.44 11.55 -0.95
N PRO A 299 1.01 12.40 -1.89
CA PRO A 299 0.69 11.94 -3.25
C PRO A 299 1.92 11.65 -4.11
N ASP A 300 3.04 12.28 -3.78
CA ASP A 300 4.30 12.31 -4.51
C ASP A 300 5.33 11.28 -4.01
N VAL A 301 4.89 10.19 -3.37
CA VAL A 301 5.76 9.07 -3.00
C VAL A 301 6.19 8.32 -4.28
N ARG A 302 7.48 8.36 -4.62
CA ARG A 302 8.00 7.78 -5.88
C ARG A 302 8.37 6.33 -5.78
N PHE A 303 8.69 5.85 -4.58
CA PHE A 303 8.93 4.43 -4.36
C PHE A 303 8.39 3.92 -3.04
N VAL A 304 8.02 2.64 -3.03
CA VAL A 304 7.79 1.85 -1.82
C VAL A 304 8.67 0.61 -1.91
N ALA A 305 9.57 0.47 -0.94
CA ALA A 305 10.52 -0.63 -0.85
C ALA A 305 10.19 -1.55 0.32
N HIS A 306 10.25 -2.85 0.12
CA HIS A 306 10.11 -3.87 1.17
C HIS A 306 11.44 -4.60 1.33
N ILE A 307 12.10 -4.38 2.47
CA ILE A 307 13.33 -5.12 2.80
C ILE A 307 13.06 -6.44 3.52
N ASP A 308 11.82 -6.68 3.91
CA ASP A 308 11.29 -7.92 4.45
C ASP A 308 9.93 -8.23 3.80
N LEU A 309 9.57 -9.51 3.74
CA LEU A 309 8.32 -9.96 3.13
C LEU A 309 7.11 -9.44 3.95
N PRO A 310 6.08 -8.86 3.31
CA PRO A 310 4.80 -8.58 3.95
C PRO A 310 4.09 -9.86 4.42
N LYS A 311 3.01 -9.69 5.18
CA LYS A 311 2.22 -10.82 5.70
C LYS A 311 1.23 -11.40 4.68
N SER A 312 0.83 -10.63 3.68
CA SER A 312 -0.15 -11.04 2.68
C SER A 312 -0.11 -10.17 1.42
N VAL A 313 -0.81 -10.60 0.36
CA VAL A 313 -0.94 -9.85 -0.91
C VAL A 313 -1.75 -8.57 -0.71
N GLU A 314 -2.77 -8.60 0.16
CA GLU A 314 -3.58 -7.43 0.50
C GLU A 314 -2.74 -6.37 1.21
N GLY A 315 -1.95 -6.78 2.21
CA GLY A 315 -1.01 -5.88 2.88
C GLY A 315 0.00 -5.28 1.89
N TYR A 316 0.62 -6.13 1.05
CA TYR A 316 1.55 -5.67 0.03
C TYR A 316 0.92 -4.67 -0.95
N THR A 317 -0.32 -4.90 -1.39
CA THR A 317 -1.04 -4.02 -2.32
C THR A 317 -1.44 -2.70 -1.65
N GLN A 318 -1.87 -2.75 -0.38
CA GLN A 318 -2.17 -1.54 0.40
C GLN A 318 -0.92 -0.68 0.61
N GLU A 319 0.20 -1.31 0.97
CA GLU A 319 1.49 -0.68 1.23
C GLU A 319 2.09 -0.08 -0.04
N THR A 320 2.19 -0.85 -1.12
CA THR A 320 2.71 -0.37 -2.42
C THR A 320 1.79 0.66 -3.07
N GLY A 321 0.48 0.57 -2.87
CA GLY A 321 -0.51 1.54 -3.36
C GLY A 321 -0.34 2.97 -2.80
N ARG A 322 0.55 3.17 -1.82
CA ARG A 322 0.98 4.49 -1.33
C ARG A 322 1.83 5.24 -2.35
N ALA A 323 2.49 4.53 -3.26
CA ALA A 323 3.30 5.14 -4.30
C ALA A 323 2.42 5.80 -5.39
N GLY A 324 2.86 6.96 -5.87
CA GLY A 324 2.31 7.66 -7.03
C GLY A 324 0.81 7.88 -7.00
N ARG A 325 0.24 8.42 -5.91
CA ARG A 325 -1.21 8.71 -5.86
C ARG A 325 -1.62 9.88 -6.75
N ASP A 326 -0.66 10.72 -7.11
CA ASP A 326 -0.80 11.73 -8.17
C ASP A 326 -0.97 11.14 -9.58
N GLY A 327 -0.73 9.83 -9.74
CA GLY A 327 -0.79 9.11 -11.01
C GLY A 327 0.52 9.10 -11.78
N GLU A 328 1.56 9.77 -11.27
CA GLU A 328 2.88 9.80 -11.89
C GLU A 328 3.61 8.46 -11.70
N PRO A 329 4.61 8.12 -12.56
CA PRO A 329 5.30 6.86 -12.47
C PRO A 329 6.00 6.68 -11.11
N ALA A 330 5.86 5.49 -10.54
CA ALA A 330 6.41 5.12 -9.24
C ALA A 330 6.87 3.65 -9.24
N GLU A 331 7.72 3.26 -8.29
CA GLU A 331 8.26 1.89 -8.21
C GLU A 331 7.97 1.20 -6.87
N ALA A 332 7.43 0.00 -6.94
CA ALA A 332 7.28 -0.93 -5.84
C ALA A 332 8.39 -1.99 -5.93
N TRP A 333 9.33 -1.93 -5.00
CA TRP A 333 10.48 -2.84 -4.96
C TRP A 333 10.40 -3.73 -3.73
N MET A 334 10.63 -5.04 -3.88
CA MET A 334 10.66 -5.96 -2.75
C MET A 334 11.85 -6.90 -2.86
N CYS A 335 12.61 -7.05 -1.78
CA CYS A 335 13.52 -8.17 -1.62
C CYS A 335 12.97 -9.19 -0.64
N TYR A 336 13.00 -10.47 -1.01
CA TYR A 336 12.61 -11.55 -0.11
C TYR A 336 13.55 -12.75 -0.21
N GLY A 337 13.67 -13.48 0.88
CA GLY A 337 14.44 -14.72 0.96
C GLY A 337 13.76 -15.78 1.81
N LEU A 338 14.35 -16.98 1.84
CA LEU A 338 13.82 -18.09 2.63
C LEU A 338 13.73 -17.76 4.13
N GLY A 339 14.65 -16.95 4.66
CA GLY A 339 14.63 -16.54 6.07
C GLY A 339 13.38 -15.74 6.44
N ASP A 340 12.86 -14.92 5.53
CA ASP A 340 11.64 -14.12 5.77
C ASP A 340 10.41 -15.03 5.87
N LEU A 341 10.35 -16.04 5.00
CA LEU A 341 9.28 -17.04 4.99
C LEU A 341 9.29 -17.87 6.27
N VAL A 342 10.46 -18.32 6.72
CA VAL A 342 10.62 -19.05 7.99
C VAL A 342 10.13 -18.20 9.16
N LEU A 343 10.56 -16.95 9.23
CA LEU A 343 10.17 -16.02 10.29
C LEU A 343 8.65 -15.81 10.32
N LEU A 344 8.03 -15.53 9.17
CA LEU A 344 6.58 -15.29 9.11
C LEU A 344 5.77 -16.53 9.50
N ARG A 345 6.16 -17.73 9.06
CA ARG A 345 5.49 -18.96 9.49
C ARG A 345 5.62 -19.19 11.00
N GLN A 346 6.80 -18.95 11.57
CA GLN A 346 6.99 -19.03 13.02
C GLN A 346 6.09 -18.04 13.78
N MET A 347 5.97 -16.81 13.28
CA MET A 347 5.08 -15.81 13.88
C MET A 347 3.60 -16.24 13.84
N ILE A 348 3.17 -16.91 12.77
CA ILE A 348 1.80 -17.45 12.67
C ILE A 348 1.60 -18.59 13.69
N GLU A 349 2.54 -19.53 13.78
CA GLU A 349 2.42 -20.68 14.69
C GLU A 349 2.47 -20.29 16.17
N GLN A 350 3.33 -19.33 16.52
CA GLN A 350 3.49 -18.84 17.89
C GLN A 350 2.40 -17.85 18.32
N GLY A 351 1.56 -17.40 17.40
CA GLY A 351 0.46 -16.50 17.71
C GLY A 351 -0.66 -17.17 18.52
N ASP A 352 -1.39 -16.37 19.31
CA ASP A 352 -2.54 -16.80 20.12
C ASP A 352 -3.83 -17.03 19.30
N ALA A 353 -3.72 -16.95 17.96
CA ALA A 353 -4.84 -17.14 17.05
C ALA A 353 -5.33 -18.61 17.06
N ASP A 354 -6.63 -18.81 16.83
CA ASP A 354 -7.19 -20.14 16.65
C ASP A 354 -6.67 -20.83 15.37
N ASP A 355 -6.83 -22.15 15.28
CA ASP A 355 -6.33 -22.92 14.14
C ASP A 355 -6.96 -22.51 12.80
N ALA A 356 -8.21 -22.02 12.81
CA ALA A 356 -8.88 -21.57 11.60
C ALA A 356 -8.23 -20.28 11.06
N ARG A 357 -7.86 -19.37 11.95
CA ARG A 357 -7.14 -18.14 11.66
C ARG A 357 -5.71 -18.42 11.21
N LYS A 358 -4.98 -19.30 11.91
CA LYS A 358 -3.62 -19.72 11.48
C LYS A 358 -3.63 -20.30 10.07
N ARG A 359 -4.60 -21.18 9.75
CA ARG A 359 -4.78 -21.71 8.38
C ARG A 359 -5.07 -20.63 7.34
N LEU A 360 -5.80 -19.58 7.69
CA LEU A 360 -6.02 -18.45 6.78
C LEU A 360 -4.73 -17.65 6.57
N GLU A 361 -4.01 -17.33 7.64
CA GLU A 361 -2.76 -16.56 7.56
C GLU A 361 -1.70 -17.30 6.74
N HIS A 362 -1.59 -18.62 6.88
CA HIS A 362 -0.76 -19.44 6.00
C HIS A 362 -1.18 -19.33 4.54
N ARG A 363 -2.47 -19.46 4.23
CA ARG A 363 -2.95 -19.31 2.84
C ARG A 363 -2.62 -17.93 2.25
N LYS A 364 -2.75 -16.88 3.05
CA LYS A 364 -2.41 -15.50 2.66
C LYS A 364 -0.91 -15.33 2.39
N LEU A 365 -0.08 -15.92 3.25
CA LEU A 365 1.37 -15.94 3.08
C LEU A 365 1.77 -16.75 1.84
N ASP A 366 1.17 -17.92 1.65
CA ASP A 366 1.42 -18.80 0.49
C ASP A 366 1.07 -18.09 -0.82
N ALA A 367 -0.03 -17.34 -0.87
CA ALA A 367 -0.39 -16.52 -2.03
C ALA A 367 0.67 -15.44 -2.34
N LEU A 368 1.19 -14.77 -1.31
CA LEU A 368 2.24 -13.77 -1.48
C LEU A 368 3.57 -14.41 -1.94
N VAL A 369 3.93 -15.56 -1.39
CA VAL A 369 5.11 -16.30 -1.84
C VAL A 369 4.94 -16.77 -3.29
N GLY A 370 3.75 -17.25 -3.66
CA GLY A 370 3.40 -17.57 -5.04
C GLY A 370 3.53 -16.36 -5.97
N TYR A 371 3.11 -15.17 -5.53
CA TYR A 371 3.34 -13.92 -6.26
C TYR A 371 4.83 -13.67 -6.49
N CYS A 372 5.67 -13.88 -5.47
CA CYS A 372 7.10 -13.62 -5.56
C CYS A 372 7.83 -14.61 -6.50
N GLU A 373 7.48 -15.89 -6.44
CA GLU A 373 8.08 -16.93 -7.31
C GLU A 373 7.48 -16.98 -8.72
N SER A 374 6.36 -16.31 -8.95
CA SER A 374 5.68 -16.35 -10.26
C SER A 374 6.60 -15.93 -11.41
N MET A 375 6.43 -16.60 -12.54
CA MET A 375 7.05 -16.28 -13.82
C MET A 375 6.11 -15.47 -14.73
N GLN A 376 4.85 -15.29 -14.32
CA GLN A 376 3.86 -14.50 -15.05
C GLN A 376 4.03 -13.00 -14.77
N CYS A 377 3.35 -12.15 -15.54
CA CYS A 377 3.27 -10.73 -15.26
C CYS A 377 2.82 -10.48 -13.80
N ARG A 378 3.61 -9.71 -13.03
CA ARG A 378 3.31 -9.40 -11.62
C ARG A 378 1.93 -8.81 -11.44
N ARG A 379 1.55 -7.87 -12.32
CA ARG A 379 0.24 -7.22 -12.31
C ARG A 379 -0.90 -8.21 -12.53
N GLN A 380 -0.76 -9.16 -13.44
CA GLN A 380 -1.78 -10.19 -13.66
C GLN A 380 -1.96 -11.05 -12.39
N VAL A 381 -0.87 -11.42 -11.72
CA VAL A 381 -0.93 -12.23 -10.50
C VAL A 381 -1.57 -11.45 -9.34
N LEU A 382 -1.21 -10.18 -9.15
CA LEU A 382 -1.81 -9.32 -8.13
C LEU A 382 -3.31 -9.15 -8.37
N LEU A 383 -3.72 -8.79 -9.59
CA LEU A 383 -5.13 -8.57 -9.92
C LEU A 383 -5.95 -9.86 -9.79
N ALA A 384 -5.38 -11.00 -10.19
CA ALA A 384 -6.04 -12.29 -10.02
C ALA A 384 -6.31 -12.63 -8.54
N SER A 385 -5.46 -12.18 -7.61
CA SER A 385 -5.68 -12.38 -6.17
C SER A 385 -6.91 -11.63 -5.63
N PHE A 386 -7.34 -10.58 -6.33
CA PHE A 386 -8.57 -9.81 -6.03
C PHE A 386 -9.75 -10.22 -6.93
N GLY A 387 -9.62 -11.31 -7.69
CA GLY A 387 -10.67 -11.80 -8.59
C GLY A 387 -10.78 -11.02 -9.91
N GLU A 388 -9.77 -10.21 -10.26
CA GLU A 388 -9.74 -9.45 -11.51
C GLU A 388 -8.87 -10.16 -12.56
N THR A 389 -9.43 -10.35 -13.76
CA THR A 389 -8.67 -10.90 -14.90
C THR A 389 -8.09 -9.76 -15.72
N TYR A 390 -6.76 -9.70 -15.81
CA TYR A 390 -6.06 -8.69 -16.61
C TYR A 390 -5.60 -9.28 -17.95
N PRO A 391 -6.06 -8.75 -19.09
CA PRO A 391 -6.10 -9.49 -20.35
C PRO A 391 -4.71 -9.75 -20.96
N GLN A 392 -3.74 -8.86 -20.75
CA GLN A 392 -2.42 -8.94 -21.35
C GLN A 392 -1.31 -8.66 -20.33
N PRO A 393 -0.08 -9.18 -20.52
CA PRO A 393 1.07 -8.78 -19.72
C PRO A 393 1.27 -7.26 -19.73
N CYS A 394 1.63 -6.66 -18.59
CA CYS A 394 1.55 -5.20 -18.40
C CYS A 394 2.68 -4.39 -19.06
N GLY A 395 3.75 -5.05 -19.52
CA GLY A 395 4.93 -4.35 -20.08
C GLY A 395 5.74 -3.50 -19.10
N ASN A 396 5.36 -3.41 -17.82
CA ASN A 396 5.95 -2.50 -16.83
C ASN A 396 6.29 -3.18 -15.49
N CYS A 397 6.48 -4.51 -15.45
CA CYS A 397 6.99 -5.21 -14.25
C CYS A 397 8.26 -5.97 -14.59
N ASP A 398 9.04 -6.35 -13.57
CA ASP A 398 10.28 -7.13 -13.73
C ASP A 398 10.12 -8.34 -14.65
N ASN A 399 9.07 -9.14 -14.48
CA ASN A 399 8.83 -10.33 -15.32
C ASN A 399 8.43 -9.98 -16.77
N CYS A 400 7.88 -8.79 -17.05
CA CYS A 400 7.62 -8.35 -18.42
C CYS A 400 8.86 -7.72 -19.07
N LEU A 401 9.65 -6.97 -18.29
CA LEU A 401 10.84 -6.25 -18.75
C LEU A 401 12.06 -7.18 -18.87
N SER A 402 12.10 -8.23 -18.06
CA SER A 402 13.15 -9.25 -18.04
C SER A 402 12.52 -10.62 -17.74
N PRO A 403 11.89 -11.25 -18.77
CA PRO A 403 11.21 -12.53 -18.61
C PRO A 403 12.09 -13.59 -17.95
N PRO A 404 11.63 -14.23 -16.86
CA PRO A 404 12.41 -15.25 -16.19
C PRO A 404 12.50 -16.52 -17.04
N GLU A 405 13.69 -17.10 -17.09
CA GLU A 405 13.88 -18.44 -17.65
C GLU A 405 13.35 -19.50 -16.70
N SER A 406 12.65 -20.50 -17.23
CA SER A 406 12.30 -21.73 -16.52
C SER A 406 13.26 -22.85 -16.89
N TRP A 407 13.40 -23.85 -16.02
CA TRP A 407 14.15 -25.06 -16.31
C TRP A 407 13.50 -26.27 -15.64
N ASP A 408 13.70 -27.44 -16.23
CA ASP A 408 13.28 -28.71 -15.63
C ASP A 408 14.20 -29.03 -14.46
N ALA A 409 13.69 -28.80 -13.26
CA ALA A 409 14.38 -29.01 -12.00
C ALA A 409 13.93 -30.30 -11.32
N THR A 410 13.28 -31.23 -12.02
CA THR A 410 12.72 -32.47 -11.44
C THR A 410 13.78 -33.25 -10.66
N LEU A 411 14.97 -33.43 -11.26
CA LEU A 411 16.07 -34.11 -10.59
C LEU A 411 16.59 -33.32 -9.37
N ALA A 412 16.72 -32.00 -9.48
CA ALA A 412 17.16 -31.18 -8.36
C ALA A 412 16.16 -31.21 -7.21
N ALA A 413 14.86 -31.18 -7.52
CA ALA A 413 13.77 -31.32 -6.55
C ALA A 413 13.84 -32.70 -5.86
N GLN A 414 14.00 -33.79 -6.61
CA GLN A 414 14.16 -35.13 -6.05
C GLN A 414 15.38 -35.25 -5.14
N LYS A 415 16.54 -34.71 -5.55
CA LYS A 415 17.76 -34.65 -4.74
C LYS A 415 17.52 -33.90 -3.43
N ALA A 416 16.92 -32.71 -3.50
CA ALA A 416 16.61 -31.89 -2.34
C ALA A 416 15.63 -32.58 -1.37
N LEU A 417 14.51 -33.09 -1.86
CA LEU A 417 13.51 -33.80 -1.05
C LEU A 417 14.09 -35.08 -0.42
N SER A 418 14.89 -35.84 -1.17
CA SER A 418 15.58 -37.03 -0.65
C SER A 418 16.59 -36.67 0.45
N CYS A 419 17.32 -35.56 0.28
CA CYS A 419 18.27 -35.07 1.27
C CYS A 419 17.56 -34.63 2.56
N VAL A 420 16.41 -33.96 2.46
CA VAL A 420 15.57 -33.61 3.61
C VAL A 420 15.14 -34.85 4.38
N TYR A 421 14.64 -35.86 3.66
CA TYR A 421 14.23 -37.12 4.27
C TYR A 421 15.39 -37.85 4.97
N ARG A 422 16.51 -38.04 4.27
CA ARG A 422 17.67 -38.82 4.74
C ARG A 422 18.45 -38.16 5.87
N SER A 423 18.44 -36.83 5.94
CA SER A 423 19.01 -36.08 7.06
C SER A 423 18.08 -36.05 8.29
N GLY A 424 16.97 -36.78 8.27
CA GLY A 424 16.06 -36.89 9.41
C GLY A 424 15.13 -35.68 9.60
N GLN A 425 15.02 -34.79 8.60
CA GLN A 425 14.10 -33.63 8.59
C GLN A 425 14.26 -32.67 9.79
N ARG A 426 15.50 -32.48 10.25
CA ARG A 426 15.85 -31.65 11.42
C ARG A 426 16.81 -30.51 11.08
N PHE A 427 17.07 -30.30 9.80
CA PHE A 427 18.08 -29.35 9.33
C PHE A 427 17.48 -28.32 8.39
N GLY A 428 17.97 -27.08 8.52
CA GLY A 428 17.62 -25.99 7.60
C GLY A 428 18.38 -26.08 6.28
N ALA A 429 17.97 -25.24 5.31
CA ALA A 429 18.51 -25.25 3.95
C ALA A 429 20.05 -25.16 3.88
N GLY A 430 20.70 -24.37 4.74
CA GLY A 430 22.16 -24.22 4.73
C GLY A 430 22.90 -25.55 4.87
N HIS A 431 22.55 -26.34 5.89
CA HIS A 431 23.17 -27.64 6.12
C HIS A 431 22.80 -28.66 5.02
N LEU A 432 21.57 -28.63 4.52
CA LEU A 432 21.14 -29.50 3.42
C LEU A 432 21.90 -29.22 2.13
N ILE A 433 22.23 -27.95 1.86
CA ILE A 433 23.06 -27.53 0.73
C ILE A 433 24.48 -28.07 0.89
N ASP A 434 25.04 -28.01 2.10
CA ASP A 434 26.37 -28.54 2.37
C ASP A 434 26.44 -30.05 2.15
N ILE A 435 25.40 -30.80 2.53
CA ILE A 435 25.29 -32.24 2.22
C ILE A 435 25.27 -32.45 0.70
N LEU A 436 24.34 -31.80 -0.01
CA LEU A 436 24.18 -31.97 -1.46
C LEU A 436 25.44 -31.63 -2.25
N ARG A 437 26.20 -30.62 -1.81
CA ARG A 437 27.43 -30.18 -2.47
C ARG A 437 28.67 -30.96 -2.03
N GLY A 438 28.56 -31.81 -1.02
CA GLY A 438 29.70 -32.57 -0.50
C GLY A 438 30.70 -31.70 0.24
N SER A 439 30.22 -30.66 0.96
CA SER A 439 31.08 -29.77 1.73
C SER A 439 31.78 -30.53 2.86
N ASP A 440 33.08 -30.30 3.05
CA ASP A 440 33.84 -30.93 4.13
C ASP A 440 33.77 -30.09 5.43
N GLY A 441 32.62 -30.19 6.11
CA GLY A 441 32.34 -29.44 7.34
C GLY A 441 32.31 -30.32 8.59
N GLU A 442 32.76 -29.78 9.74
CA GLU A 442 32.75 -30.48 11.03
C GLU A 442 31.36 -31.01 11.41
N ARG A 443 30.32 -30.18 11.21
CA ARG A 443 28.92 -30.56 11.45
C ARG A 443 28.47 -31.72 10.55
N ILE A 444 28.96 -31.82 9.32
CA ILE A 444 28.58 -32.93 8.42
C ILE A 444 29.10 -34.24 8.99
N ARG A 445 30.37 -34.29 9.38
CA ARG A 445 30.99 -35.49 9.97
C ARG A 445 30.38 -35.83 11.32
N GLN A 446 30.09 -34.83 12.15
CA GLN A 446 29.45 -35.01 13.46
C GLN A 446 28.10 -35.73 13.37
N PHE A 447 27.29 -35.42 12.36
CA PHE A 447 26.00 -36.06 12.13
C PHE A 447 26.08 -37.28 11.21
N GLY A 448 27.28 -37.70 10.77
CA GLY A 448 27.49 -38.82 9.85
C GLY A 448 26.87 -38.59 8.46
N HIS A 449 26.67 -37.33 8.07
CA HIS A 449 25.97 -36.99 6.85
C HIS A 449 26.83 -37.15 5.59
N ASP A 450 28.15 -37.28 5.76
CA ASP A 450 29.11 -37.69 4.73
C ASP A 450 28.85 -39.12 4.21
N GLN A 451 28.14 -39.95 4.99
CA GLN A 451 27.78 -41.32 4.61
C GLN A 451 26.42 -41.42 3.91
N LEU A 452 25.65 -40.32 3.82
CA LEU A 452 24.35 -40.33 3.17
C LEU A 452 24.52 -40.49 1.65
N SER A 453 23.62 -41.25 1.03
CA SER A 453 23.59 -41.38 -0.44
C SER A 453 23.29 -40.07 -1.17
N THR A 454 22.90 -39.01 -0.44
CA THR A 454 22.67 -37.65 -0.96
C THR A 454 23.88 -36.74 -0.77
N TYR A 455 24.96 -37.23 -0.16
CA TYR A 455 26.19 -36.47 -0.01
C TYR A 455 26.89 -36.32 -1.36
N GLY A 456 27.18 -35.07 -1.75
CA GLY A 456 27.91 -34.76 -2.99
C GLY A 456 27.16 -35.03 -4.31
N ILE A 457 25.87 -35.41 -4.27
CA ILE A 457 25.11 -35.73 -5.49
C ILE A 457 24.61 -34.49 -6.25
N GLY A 458 24.79 -33.30 -5.68
CA GLY A 458 24.26 -32.01 -6.15
C GLY A 458 25.34 -31.00 -6.53
N THR A 459 26.52 -31.46 -6.94
CA THR A 459 27.68 -30.60 -7.26
C THR A 459 27.50 -29.75 -8.51
N GLU A 460 26.49 -30.06 -9.34
CA GLU A 460 26.16 -29.30 -10.56
C GLU A 460 25.57 -27.91 -10.28
N LEU A 461 25.01 -27.69 -9.08
CA LEU A 461 24.46 -26.41 -8.66
C LEU A 461 25.33 -25.79 -7.56
N ASP A 462 25.52 -24.47 -7.65
CA ASP A 462 26.17 -23.72 -6.58
C ASP A 462 25.21 -23.54 -5.38
N ALA A 463 25.74 -23.01 -4.27
CA ALA A 463 24.94 -22.82 -3.06
C ALA A 463 23.77 -21.84 -3.27
N ARG A 464 23.88 -20.88 -4.20
CA ARG A 464 22.82 -19.91 -4.48
C ARG A 464 21.68 -20.58 -5.25
N ALA A 465 22.00 -21.35 -6.29
CA ALA A 465 21.05 -22.15 -7.04
C ALA A 465 20.29 -23.12 -6.15
N TRP A 466 20.97 -23.81 -5.23
CA TRP A 466 20.29 -24.67 -4.26
C TRP A 466 19.38 -23.91 -3.29
N ARG A 467 19.78 -22.73 -2.79
CA ARG A 467 18.88 -21.88 -1.99
C ARG A 467 17.61 -21.53 -2.78
N GLY A 468 17.77 -21.23 -4.08
CA GLY A 468 16.67 -21.01 -5.01
C GLY A 468 15.73 -22.21 -5.12
N VAL A 469 16.28 -23.42 -5.25
CA VAL A 469 15.51 -24.67 -5.30
C VAL A 469 14.73 -24.88 -3.99
N PHE A 470 15.39 -24.84 -2.83
CA PHE A 470 14.70 -25.03 -1.54
C PHE A 470 13.60 -24.00 -1.30
N ARG A 471 13.86 -22.73 -1.62
CA ARG A 471 12.87 -21.65 -1.51
C ARG A 471 11.64 -21.93 -2.38
N GLN A 472 11.83 -22.32 -3.63
CA GLN A 472 10.73 -22.65 -4.54
C GLN A 472 10.00 -23.95 -4.15
N LEU A 473 10.71 -24.91 -3.53
CA LEU A 473 10.07 -26.13 -3.01
C LEU A 473 9.16 -25.85 -1.80
N VAL A 474 9.57 -24.92 -0.92
CA VAL A 474 8.73 -24.45 0.18
C VAL A 474 7.56 -23.63 -0.36
N ALA A 475 7.80 -22.77 -1.35
CA ALA A 475 6.76 -21.98 -2.01
C ALA A 475 5.69 -22.85 -2.68
N GLY A 476 6.09 -23.95 -3.34
CA GLY A 476 5.16 -24.89 -3.96
C GLY A 476 4.52 -25.89 -2.99
N GLY A 477 4.78 -25.76 -1.69
CA GLY A 477 4.18 -26.61 -0.65
C GLY A 477 4.71 -28.04 -0.63
N TRP A 478 5.80 -28.37 -1.35
CA TRP A 478 6.46 -29.68 -1.29
C TRP A 478 7.43 -29.81 -0.12
N LEU A 479 7.77 -28.68 0.53
CA LEU A 479 8.49 -28.64 1.80
C LEU A 479 7.76 -27.71 2.76
N ALA A 480 7.73 -28.09 4.03
CA ALA A 480 7.25 -27.25 5.12
C ALA A 480 8.41 -26.83 6.02
N VAL A 481 8.28 -25.65 6.62
CA VAL A 481 9.18 -25.17 7.67
C VAL A 481 8.61 -25.64 9.00
N ASP A 482 9.44 -26.33 9.78
CA ASP A 482 9.12 -26.70 11.14
C ASP A 482 9.41 -25.54 12.10
N ALA A 483 8.36 -25.03 12.72
CA ALA A 483 8.44 -23.89 13.64
C ALA A 483 9.16 -24.26 14.95
N GLU A 484 8.97 -25.49 15.44
CA GLU A 484 9.58 -25.98 16.69
C GLU A 484 11.07 -26.31 16.51
N GLY A 485 11.45 -26.82 15.34
CA GLY A 485 12.83 -27.20 15.00
C GLY A 485 13.72 -26.07 14.48
N HIS A 486 13.52 -24.82 14.92
CA HIS A 486 14.34 -23.66 14.56
C HIS A 486 14.55 -23.45 13.04
N GLY A 487 13.52 -23.66 12.22
CA GLY A 487 13.60 -23.45 10.77
C GLY A 487 14.11 -24.67 9.99
N SER A 488 13.99 -25.87 10.56
CA SER A 488 14.24 -27.11 9.83
C SER A 488 13.20 -27.35 8.72
N LEU A 489 13.61 -28.06 7.67
CA LEU A 489 12.72 -28.39 6.55
C LEU A 489 12.19 -29.83 6.68
N ARG A 490 10.89 -30.01 6.44
CA ARG A 490 10.19 -31.30 6.47
C ARG A 490 9.44 -31.55 5.16
N LEU A 491 9.29 -32.82 4.79
CA LEU A 491 8.41 -33.19 3.70
C LEU A 491 6.94 -32.92 4.06
N THR A 492 6.13 -32.66 3.04
CA THR A 492 4.67 -32.52 3.13
C THR A 492 4.00 -33.72 2.47
N GLY A 493 2.66 -33.80 2.54
CA GLY A 493 1.91 -34.82 1.83
C GLY A 493 2.14 -34.82 0.31
N THR A 494 2.37 -33.63 -0.28
CA THR A 494 2.56 -33.46 -1.73
C THR A 494 3.97 -33.79 -2.20
N SER A 495 4.95 -33.95 -1.30
CA SER A 495 6.32 -34.35 -1.69
C SER A 495 6.35 -35.71 -2.39
N ALA A 496 5.36 -36.57 -2.12
CA ALA A 496 5.22 -37.89 -2.74
C ALA A 496 5.01 -37.81 -4.26
N GLU A 497 4.38 -36.75 -4.76
CA GLU A 497 4.15 -36.53 -6.20
C GLU A 497 5.48 -36.43 -6.97
N ILE A 498 6.49 -35.79 -6.37
CA ILE A 498 7.81 -35.63 -6.99
C ILE A 498 8.67 -36.87 -6.80
N LEU A 499 8.67 -37.42 -5.58
CA LEU A 499 9.54 -38.53 -5.20
C LEU A 499 9.07 -39.89 -5.75
N LYS A 500 7.75 -40.15 -5.75
CA LYS A 500 7.18 -41.43 -6.15
C LYS A 500 6.54 -41.37 -7.53
N GLU A 501 5.69 -40.37 -7.76
CA GLU A 501 4.92 -40.25 -9.00
C GLU A 501 5.72 -39.61 -10.14
N ARG A 502 6.95 -39.13 -9.83
CA ARG A 502 7.88 -38.51 -10.77
C ARG A 502 7.26 -37.36 -11.56
N ARG A 503 6.37 -36.59 -10.91
CA ARG A 503 5.79 -35.38 -11.47
C ARG A 503 6.93 -34.42 -11.90
N PRO A 504 6.92 -33.92 -13.14
CA PRO A 504 7.87 -32.92 -13.58
C PRO A 504 7.77 -31.63 -12.75
N VAL A 505 8.91 -31.04 -12.41
CA VAL A 505 9.00 -29.81 -11.61
C VAL A 505 9.74 -28.74 -12.43
N MET A 506 8.99 -27.74 -12.89
CA MET A 506 9.57 -26.58 -13.56
C MET A 506 9.82 -25.48 -12.54
N LEU A 507 11.08 -25.07 -12.39
CA LEU A 507 11.46 -23.98 -11.49
C LEU A 507 11.97 -22.79 -12.28
N ARG A 508 11.81 -21.59 -11.69
CA ARG A 508 12.48 -20.38 -12.14
C ARG A 508 13.99 -20.57 -12.00
N ARG A 509 14.73 -20.26 -13.06
CA ARG A 509 16.19 -20.26 -13.06
C ARG A 509 16.71 -19.03 -12.34
N GLU A 510 17.75 -19.25 -11.54
CA GLU A 510 18.47 -18.17 -10.88
C GLU A 510 19.21 -17.30 -11.89
N ALA A 511 18.97 -15.99 -11.86
CA ALA A 511 19.74 -15.07 -12.69
C ALA A 511 21.22 -15.11 -12.27
N PRO A 512 22.16 -15.32 -13.20
CA PRO A 512 23.58 -15.32 -12.87
C PRO A 512 23.96 -13.99 -12.20
N ARG A 513 24.91 -14.02 -11.26
CA ARG A 513 25.48 -12.77 -10.73
C ARG A 513 26.00 -11.98 -11.93
N LYS A 514 25.42 -10.80 -12.20
CA LYS A 514 26.06 -9.84 -13.09
C LYS A 514 27.43 -9.55 -12.46
N ALA A 515 28.49 -10.09 -13.06
CA ALA A 515 29.86 -9.68 -12.73
C ALA A 515 29.89 -8.16 -12.85
N GLY A 516 30.40 -7.48 -11.81
CA GLY A 516 30.36 -6.03 -11.70
C GLY A 516 30.90 -5.36 -12.95
N ARG A 517 30.00 -5.02 -13.88
CA ARG A 517 30.28 -4.12 -14.97
C ARG A 517 29.83 -2.77 -14.50
N GLY A 518 30.80 -1.99 -14.04
CA GLY A 518 30.75 -0.54 -14.10
C GLY A 518 30.55 -0.15 -15.56
N GLY A 519 29.29 -0.06 -15.96
CA GLY A 519 28.86 0.45 -17.25
C GLY A 519 27.92 1.58 -16.95
N ARG A 520 28.47 2.81 -16.95
CA ARG A 520 27.71 4.04 -17.13
C ARG A 520 26.93 3.91 -18.43
N ALA A 521 25.68 3.48 -18.36
CA ALA A 521 24.66 4.01 -19.23
C ALA A 521 23.96 5.05 -18.37
N GLY A 522 24.17 6.33 -18.67
CA GLY A 522 23.26 7.37 -18.20
C GLY A 522 21.92 7.10 -18.87
N SER A 523 21.11 6.21 -18.29
CA SER A 523 19.68 6.25 -18.52
C SER A 523 19.21 7.43 -17.70
N ALA A 524 18.82 8.50 -18.39
CA ALA A 524 17.93 9.50 -17.81
C ALA A 524 16.86 8.77 -17.00
N SER A 525 16.56 9.30 -15.81
CA SER A 525 15.47 8.80 -15.00
C SER A 525 14.24 8.60 -15.90
N PRO A 526 13.56 7.43 -15.90
CA PRO A 526 12.34 7.24 -16.68
C PRO A 526 11.20 8.19 -16.28
N HIS A 527 11.43 9.03 -15.28
CA HIS A 527 10.51 9.92 -14.62
C HIS A 527 10.54 11.38 -15.14
N ASP A 528 11.48 11.73 -16.03
CA ASP A 528 11.55 13.09 -16.62
C ASP A 528 10.66 13.22 -17.85
N THR A 529 9.41 13.64 -17.62
CA THR A 529 8.51 14.13 -18.67
C THR A 529 8.77 15.59 -19.05
N LEU A 530 9.67 16.29 -18.35
CA LEU A 530 10.02 17.69 -18.59
C LEU A 530 11.28 17.81 -19.46
N THR A 531 11.28 18.77 -20.38
CA THR A 531 12.47 19.15 -21.15
C THR A 531 13.50 19.87 -20.25
N PRO A 532 14.79 19.90 -20.62
CA PRO A 532 15.81 20.63 -19.87
C PRO A 532 15.50 22.11 -19.63
N GLN A 533 14.69 22.73 -20.49
CA GLN A 533 14.22 24.11 -20.35
C GLN A 533 13.05 24.26 -19.35
N GLN A 534 12.30 23.19 -19.09
CA GLN A 534 11.16 23.18 -18.18
C GLN A 534 11.53 22.79 -16.75
N ALA A 535 12.62 22.03 -16.56
CA ALA A 535 13.08 21.58 -15.25
C ALA A 535 13.35 22.73 -14.25
N PRO A 536 14.06 23.83 -14.62
CA PRO A 536 14.29 24.94 -13.69
C PRO A 536 13.01 25.61 -13.20
N ARG A 537 11.99 25.71 -14.06
CA ARG A 537 10.67 26.25 -13.69
C ARG A 537 9.95 25.34 -12.70
N PHE A 538 10.03 24.03 -12.91
CA PHE A 538 9.43 23.08 -11.98
C PHE A 538 10.09 23.15 -10.60
N ASP A 539 11.42 23.27 -10.55
CA ASP A 539 12.15 23.42 -9.29
C ASP A 539 11.78 24.73 -8.56
N ALA A 540 11.74 25.86 -9.30
CA ALA A 540 11.30 27.15 -8.75
C ALA A 540 9.86 27.09 -8.20
N LEU A 541 8.95 26.40 -8.89
CA LEU A 541 7.59 26.18 -8.43
C LEU A 541 7.53 25.27 -7.19
N ARG A 542 8.41 24.28 -7.05
CA ARG A 542 8.52 23.46 -5.83
C ARG A 542 9.03 24.26 -4.64
N GLU A 543 9.98 25.15 -4.85
CA GLU A 543 10.46 26.07 -3.82
C GLU A 543 9.35 27.04 -3.38
N LEU A 544 8.63 27.65 -4.32
CA LEU A 544 7.45 28.49 -4.06
C LEU A 544 6.43 27.73 -3.21
N ARG A 545 6.05 26.52 -3.64
CA ARG A 545 5.08 25.67 -2.94
C ARG A 545 5.54 25.38 -1.52
N THR A 546 6.81 25.02 -1.33
CA THR A 546 7.39 24.72 -0.02
C THR A 546 7.34 25.93 0.91
N ARG A 547 7.63 27.13 0.38
CA ARG A 547 7.54 28.39 1.13
C ARG A 547 6.11 28.69 1.57
N LEU A 548 5.15 28.66 0.64
CA LEU A 548 3.73 28.91 0.93
C LEU A 548 3.16 27.90 1.94
N ALA A 549 3.53 26.62 1.81
CA ALA A 549 3.11 25.57 2.71
C ALA A 549 3.64 25.76 4.14
N ARG A 550 4.89 26.21 4.29
CA ARG A 550 5.49 26.57 5.58
C ARG A 550 4.77 27.74 6.24
N GLU A 551 4.50 28.81 5.48
CA GLU A 551 3.80 30.00 5.98
C GLU A 551 2.40 29.65 6.53
N GLN A 552 1.72 28.67 5.94
CA GLN A 552 0.38 28.24 6.35
C GLN A 552 0.35 27.02 7.27
N GLY A 553 1.50 26.41 7.56
CA GLY A 553 1.59 25.23 8.42
C GLY A 553 0.92 23.97 7.84
N VAL A 554 0.76 23.87 6.52
CA VAL A 554 0.14 22.72 5.83
C VAL A 554 1.16 21.93 5.01
N PRO A 555 0.90 20.67 4.63
CA PRO A 555 1.75 19.93 3.69
C PRO A 555 1.79 20.57 2.28
N PRO A 556 2.93 20.55 1.55
CA PRO A 556 3.08 21.18 0.23
C PRO A 556 2.03 20.76 -0.80
N TYR A 557 1.68 19.48 -0.82
CA TYR A 557 0.71 18.96 -1.78
C TYR A 557 -0.72 19.50 -1.59
N VAL A 558 -1.04 20.06 -0.40
CA VAL A 558 -2.30 20.76 -0.15
C VAL A 558 -2.36 22.07 -0.95
N ILE A 559 -1.21 22.74 -1.13
CA ILE A 559 -1.08 23.92 -1.99
C ILE A 559 -1.21 23.50 -3.46
N PHE A 560 -0.25 22.73 -3.98
CA PHE A 560 -0.28 22.18 -5.34
C PHE A 560 0.33 20.76 -5.41
N HIS A 561 -0.33 19.86 -6.13
CA HIS A 561 0.23 18.55 -6.47
C HIS A 561 1.35 18.69 -7.50
N ASP A 562 2.32 17.76 -7.49
CA ASP A 562 3.43 17.72 -8.46
C ASP A 562 2.95 17.73 -9.90
N ARG A 563 1.90 16.96 -10.22
CA ARG A 563 1.29 16.94 -11.55
C ARG A 563 0.86 18.34 -12.01
N THR A 564 0.21 19.11 -11.13
CA THR A 564 -0.19 20.49 -11.41
C THR A 564 1.03 21.36 -11.63
N LEU A 565 2.05 21.26 -10.78
CA LEU A 565 3.30 22.03 -10.95
C LEU A 565 4.03 21.71 -12.26
N ARG A 566 4.08 20.43 -12.68
CA ARG A 566 4.64 20.03 -13.97
C ARG A 566 3.85 20.62 -15.14
N GLU A 567 2.52 20.59 -15.05
CA GLU A 567 1.66 21.17 -16.08
C GLU A 567 1.83 22.69 -16.18
N ILE A 568 1.98 23.39 -15.05
CA ILE A 568 2.33 24.82 -15.01
C ILE A 568 3.69 25.06 -15.66
N ALA A 569 4.73 24.32 -15.25
CA ALA A 569 6.08 24.45 -15.80
C ALA A 569 6.11 24.17 -17.32
N ALA A 570 5.31 23.21 -17.78
CA ALA A 570 5.22 22.81 -19.17
C ALA A 570 4.48 23.84 -20.04
N ARG A 571 3.33 24.36 -19.58
CA ARG A 571 2.49 25.31 -20.32
C ARG A 571 2.98 26.76 -20.22
N ASN A 572 3.65 27.12 -19.14
CA ASN A 572 4.17 28.47 -18.87
C ASN A 572 3.11 29.59 -19.03
N PRO A 573 2.02 29.54 -18.27
CA PRO A 573 0.92 30.51 -18.39
C PRO A 573 1.38 31.94 -18.10
N ALA A 574 0.86 32.90 -18.87
CA ALA A 574 1.21 34.32 -18.76
C ALA A 574 0.18 35.15 -17.96
N ASN A 575 -0.99 34.59 -17.65
CA ASN A 575 -2.06 35.28 -16.94
C ASN A 575 -2.98 34.33 -16.15
N HIS A 576 -3.86 34.89 -15.32
CA HIS A 576 -4.80 34.14 -14.48
C HIS A 576 -5.78 33.28 -15.30
N GLY A 577 -6.16 33.70 -16.50
CA GLY A 577 -7.06 32.94 -17.36
C GLY A 577 -6.43 31.63 -17.83
N GLU A 578 -5.19 31.71 -18.34
CA GLU A 578 -4.41 30.53 -18.73
C GLU A 578 -4.09 29.62 -17.54
N LEU A 579 -3.85 30.20 -16.35
CA LEU A 579 -3.60 29.44 -15.14
C LEU A 579 -4.87 28.69 -14.67
N ALA A 580 -6.06 29.27 -14.84
CA ALA A 580 -7.35 28.64 -14.49
C ALA A 580 -7.67 27.39 -15.32
N GLU A 581 -7.09 27.26 -16.52
CA GLU A 581 -7.28 26.09 -17.39
C GLU A 581 -6.45 24.87 -16.96
N ILE A 582 -5.54 25.04 -16.00
CA ILE A 582 -4.66 23.97 -15.52
C ILE A 582 -5.37 23.12 -14.46
N GLY A 583 -5.31 21.80 -14.62
CA GLY A 583 -5.96 20.86 -13.72
C GLY A 583 -5.44 20.97 -12.28
N GLY A 584 -6.38 21.10 -11.33
CA GLY A 584 -6.06 21.24 -9.89
C GLY A 584 -5.97 22.68 -9.39
N ILE A 585 -6.22 23.68 -10.25
CA ILE A 585 -6.32 25.10 -9.87
C ILE A 585 -7.80 25.52 -9.88
N GLY A 586 -8.46 25.39 -8.72
CA GLY A 586 -9.82 25.91 -8.52
C GLY A 586 -9.83 27.42 -8.21
N ALA A 587 -11.02 28.04 -8.23
CA ALA A 587 -11.19 29.49 -8.03
C ALA A 587 -10.52 30.01 -6.74
N SER A 588 -10.66 29.30 -5.62
CA SER A 588 -10.02 29.65 -4.34
C SER A 588 -8.49 29.61 -4.41
N LYS A 589 -7.91 28.63 -5.11
CA LYS A 589 -6.44 28.54 -5.27
C LYS A 589 -5.91 29.59 -6.23
N LEU A 590 -6.66 29.89 -7.29
CA LEU A 590 -6.33 30.94 -8.24
C LEU A 590 -6.30 32.31 -7.55
N GLU A 591 -7.32 32.61 -6.75
CA GLU A 591 -7.40 33.86 -5.98
C GLU A 591 -6.28 33.97 -4.94
N ARG A 592 -5.95 32.88 -4.24
CA ARG A 592 -4.92 32.89 -3.18
C ARG A 592 -3.48 32.88 -3.69
N TYR A 593 -3.20 32.19 -4.81
CA TYR A 593 -1.84 31.87 -5.23
C TYR A 593 -1.48 32.29 -6.66
N GLY A 594 -2.45 32.78 -7.45
CA GLY A 594 -2.26 33.08 -8.87
C GLY A 594 -1.11 34.04 -9.15
N ASP A 595 -1.10 35.18 -8.45
CA ASP A 595 -0.05 36.20 -8.58
C ASP A 595 1.35 35.62 -8.28
N ALA A 596 1.50 34.94 -7.14
CA ALA A 596 2.78 34.39 -6.73
C ALA A 596 3.33 33.34 -7.70
N VAL A 597 2.46 32.55 -8.34
CA VAL A 597 2.83 31.56 -9.37
C VAL A 597 3.32 32.27 -10.64
N LEU A 598 2.59 33.27 -11.13
CA LEU A 598 2.95 34.02 -12.35
C LEU A 598 4.26 34.80 -12.16
N GLU A 599 4.48 35.40 -10.99
CA GLU A 599 5.74 36.06 -10.64
C GLU A 599 6.91 35.07 -10.66
N THR A 600 6.73 33.87 -10.08
CA THR A 600 7.77 32.83 -10.04
C THR A 600 8.12 32.33 -11.45
N LEU A 601 7.13 32.15 -12.33
CA LEU A 601 7.35 31.76 -13.73
C LEU A 601 8.06 32.83 -14.55
N THR A 602 7.84 34.10 -14.23
CA THR A 602 8.51 35.21 -14.92
C THR A 602 9.98 35.33 -14.52
N ALA A 603 10.30 34.91 -13.29
CA ALA A 603 11.66 34.95 -12.73
C ALA A 603 12.53 33.72 -13.09
N ALA A 604 11.92 32.59 -13.45
CA ALA A 604 12.57 31.31 -13.74
C ALA A 604 12.69 31.02 -15.25
#